data_AF-A0AAV7EN90-F1
#
_entry.id   AF-A0AAV7EN90-F1
#
_cell.length_a   1.000
_cell.length_b   1.000
_cell.length_c   1.000
_cell.angle_alpha   90.00
_cell.angle_beta   90.00
_cell.angle_gamma   90.00
#
_symmetry.space_group_name_H-M   'P 1'
#
loop_
_entity.id
_entity.type
_entity.pdbx_description
1 polymer ?
#
loop_
_entity_poly.entity_id
_entity_poly.type
_entity_poly.pdbx_seq_one_letter_code
_entity_poly.pdbx_strand_id
1 'polypeptide(L)'
;MVRVTNLFVGFLNILTLIVSLAVLAFSLFLQFQGSTECGKSIQLPLLILGGSLCVVSLMGLVGACCRLTFFSAVYQFILFLMILGLCGFTIFSFVVTNKNAGDLISRKGYENYRLGDYSHWLQSRVTDASNWEKIKSCMNDAKICHSLGKDVHPVAALFFKKNLAAVQSGCCKPPAYCGFTAVNATSWKAPKRGPAAPDPDCKTWSNEQDRLCYDCTACKVGALGSLRSQWLKIAMLNVAALALLIVIYSCGCCAYRNNREDNRYKGYKGHPYR
;
A
#
# COMPACT_ATOMS: atom_id res chain seq x y z
N MET A 1 -23.09 -10.14 -34.91
CA MET A 1 -22.08 -9.08 -34.71
C MET A 1 -21.72 -8.98 -33.23
N VAL A 2 -20.46 -9.24 -32.88
CA VAL A 2 -19.89 -8.87 -31.57
C VAL A 2 -19.77 -7.35 -31.59
N ARG A 3 -20.53 -6.64 -30.75
CA ARG A 3 -20.45 -5.18 -30.70
C ARG A 3 -19.10 -4.80 -30.08
N VAL A 4 -18.47 -3.76 -30.61
CA VAL A 4 -17.15 -3.24 -30.17
C VAL A 4 -17.06 -3.11 -28.64
N THR A 5 -18.16 -2.76 -27.98
CA THR A 5 -18.27 -2.66 -26.52
C THR A 5 -18.00 -3.99 -25.80
N ASN A 6 -18.47 -5.12 -26.32
CA ASN A 6 -18.24 -6.44 -25.71
C ASN A 6 -16.79 -6.90 -25.90
N LEU A 7 -16.20 -6.58 -27.06
CA LEU A 7 -14.78 -6.85 -27.33
C LEU A 7 -13.88 -6.04 -26.39
N PHE A 8 -14.20 -4.76 -26.20
CA PHE A 8 -13.48 -3.87 -25.30
C PHE A 8 -13.57 -4.31 -23.83
N VAL A 9 -14.78 -4.66 -23.35
CA VAL A 9 -14.97 -5.21 -22.00
C VAL A 9 -14.22 -6.53 -21.84
N GLY A 10 -14.24 -7.41 -22.84
CA GLY A 10 -13.46 -8.64 -22.85
C GLY A 10 -11.95 -8.36 -22.72
N PHE A 11 -11.41 -7.46 -23.54
CA PHE A 11 -9.99 -7.07 -23.50
C PHE A 11 -9.56 -6.54 -22.14
N LEU A 12 -10.35 -5.65 -21.53
CA LEU A 12 -10.05 -5.11 -20.21
C LEU A 12 -10.06 -6.21 -19.13
N ASN A 13 -10.99 -7.17 -19.18
CA ASN A 13 -11.01 -8.30 -18.24
C ASN A 13 -9.84 -9.28 -18.45
N ILE A 14 -9.30 -9.39 -19.68
CA ILE A 14 -8.06 -10.16 -19.93
C ILE A 14 -6.87 -9.47 -19.27
N LEU A 15 -6.75 -8.15 -19.41
CA LEU A 15 -5.67 -7.39 -18.77
C LEU A 15 -5.73 -7.51 -17.25
N THR A 16 -6.91 -7.39 -16.65
CA THR A 16 -7.07 -7.57 -15.19
C THR A 16 -6.76 -8.99 -14.75
N LEU A 17 -7.09 -10.00 -15.57
CA LEU A 17 -6.71 -11.39 -15.30
C LEU A 17 -5.20 -11.57 -15.29
N ILE A 18 -4.47 -11.03 -16.27
CA ILE A 18 -3.00 -11.09 -16.33
C ILE A 18 -2.38 -10.45 -15.07
N VAL A 19 -2.88 -9.27 -14.68
CA VAL A 19 -2.44 -8.60 -13.43
C VAL A 19 -2.73 -9.47 -12.21
N SER A 20 -3.92 -10.07 -12.12
CA SER A 20 -4.29 -10.93 -10.97
C SER A 20 -3.39 -12.16 -10.86
N LEU A 21 -3.02 -12.78 -11.98
CA LEU A 21 -2.12 -13.93 -12.03
C LEU A 21 -0.70 -13.53 -11.63
N ALA A 22 -0.23 -12.35 -12.06
CA ALA A 22 1.06 -11.82 -11.63
C ALA A 22 1.10 -11.56 -10.12
N VAL A 23 0.02 -11.00 -9.54
CA VAL A 23 -0.11 -10.79 -8.09
C VAL A 23 -0.11 -12.12 -7.33
N LEU A 24 -0.85 -13.12 -7.80
CA LEU A 24 -0.86 -14.46 -7.21
C LEU A 24 0.51 -15.14 -7.30
N ALA A 25 1.17 -15.06 -8.46
CA ALA A 25 2.52 -15.60 -8.65
C ALA A 25 3.52 -14.94 -7.69
N PHE A 26 3.47 -13.61 -7.54
CA PHE A 26 4.28 -12.88 -6.56
C PHE A 26 3.96 -13.30 -5.12
N SER A 27 2.67 -13.44 -4.77
CA SER A 27 2.25 -13.91 -3.45
C SER A 27 2.77 -15.31 -3.12
N LEU A 28 2.80 -16.22 -4.10
CA LEU A 28 3.32 -17.57 -3.94
C LEU A 28 4.85 -17.57 -3.90
N PHE A 29 5.49 -16.72 -4.69
CA PHE A 29 6.96 -16.55 -4.66
C PHE A 29 7.46 -16.14 -3.28
N LEU A 30 6.71 -15.27 -2.56
CA LEU A 30 7.01 -14.90 -1.18
C LEU A 30 6.95 -16.10 -0.20
N GLN A 31 6.20 -17.16 -0.51
CA GLN A 31 6.21 -18.39 0.30
C GLN A 31 7.49 -19.20 0.08
N PHE A 32 7.99 -19.24 -1.17
CA PHE A 32 9.13 -20.08 -1.55
C PHE A 32 10.49 -19.49 -1.13
N GLN A 33 10.60 -18.16 -0.99
CA GLN A 33 11.88 -17.50 -0.64
C GLN A 33 12.28 -17.56 0.85
N GLY A 34 11.63 -18.38 1.66
CA GLY A 34 11.95 -18.51 3.08
C GLY A 34 11.21 -17.47 3.91
N SER A 35 10.59 -17.97 4.97
CA SER A 35 9.57 -17.29 5.77
C SER A 35 10.16 -16.22 6.68
N THR A 36 10.43 -15.06 6.09
CA THR A 36 10.51 -13.81 6.84
C THR A 36 9.17 -13.54 7.52
N GLU A 37 9.15 -13.15 8.80
CA GLU A 37 7.90 -12.83 9.51
C GLU A 37 7.15 -11.69 8.80
N CYS A 38 7.88 -10.85 8.05
CA CYS A 38 7.31 -9.83 7.19
C CYS A 38 6.61 -10.36 5.94
N GLY A 39 7.16 -11.41 5.30
CA GLY A 39 6.56 -12.04 4.14
C GLY A 39 5.18 -12.64 4.46
N LYS A 40 5.06 -13.33 5.59
CA LYS A 40 3.78 -13.92 6.06
C LYS A 40 2.69 -12.86 6.27
N SER A 41 3.04 -11.68 6.81
CA SER A 41 2.08 -10.62 7.09
C SER A 41 1.50 -9.98 5.82
N ILE A 42 2.26 -9.97 4.72
CA ILE A 42 1.86 -9.33 3.45
C ILE A 42 1.25 -10.35 2.46
N GLN A 43 1.63 -11.62 2.59
CA GLN A 43 1.18 -12.71 1.73
C GLN A 43 -0.33 -12.94 1.76
N LEU A 44 -0.95 -13.08 2.95
CA LEU A 44 -2.39 -13.36 3.03
C LEU A 44 -3.24 -12.26 2.39
N PRO A 45 -2.97 -10.95 2.64
CA PRO A 45 -3.62 -9.86 1.90
C PRO A 45 -3.45 -9.94 0.38
N LEU A 46 -2.25 -10.23 -0.11
CA LEU A 46 -1.97 -10.36 -1.56
C LEU A 46 -2.74 -11.53 -2.18
N LEU A 47 -2.82 -12.66 -1.50
CA LEU A 47 -3.52 -13.85 -1.97
C LEU A 47 -5.03 -13.60 -2.07
N ILE A 48 -5.64 -12.97 -1.07
CA ILE A 48 -7.06 -12.59 -1.07
C ILE A 48 -7.35 -11.58 -2.20
N LEU A 49 -6.47 -10.59 -2.36
CA LEU A 49 -6.61 -9.57 -3.41
C LEU A 49 -6.48 -10.19 -4.80
N GLY A 50 -5.45 -11.00 -5.06
CA GLY A 50 -5.24 -11.67 -6.34
C GLY A 50 -6.37 -12.65 -6.66
N GLY A 51 -6.82 -13.44 -5.68
CA GLY A 51 -7.90 -14.41 -5.86
C GLY A 51 -9.23 -13.75 -6.21
N SER A 52 -9.62 -12.69 -5.49
CA SER A 52 -10.85 -11.95 -5.77
C SER A 52 -10.83 -11.29 -7.16
N LEU A 53 -9.71 -10.67 -7.56
CA LEU A 53 -9.54 -10.09 -8.90
C LEU A 53 -9.62 -11.14 -10.02
N CYS A 54 -9.07 -12.33 -9.79
CA CYS A 54 -9.14 -13.44 -10.74
C CYS A 54 -10.60 -13.89 -10.95
N VAL A 55 -11.35 -14.11 -9.87
CA VAL A 55 -12.77 -14.51 -9.93
C VAL A 55 -13.61 -13.48 -10.69
N VAL A 56 -13.44 -12.19 -10.37
CA VAL A 56 -14.18 -11.10 -11.06
C VAL A 56 -13.83 -11.05 -12.54
N SER A 57 -12.56 -11.21 -12.91
CA SER A 57 -12.10 -11.20 -14.31
C SER A 57 -12.67 -12.38 -15.11
N LEU A 58 -12.68 -13.58 -14.53
CA LEU A 58 -13.27 -14.78 -15.16
C LEU A 58 -14.78 -14.62 -15.38
N MET A 59 -15.51 -14.10 -14.38
CA MET A 59 -16.94 -13.81 -14.52
C MET A 59 -17.20 -12.77 -15.62
N GLY A 60 -16.35 -11.75 -15.73
CA GLY A 60 -16.43 -10.74 -16.80
C GLY A 60 -16.23 -11.32 -18.20
N LEU A 61 -15.26 -12.24 -18.36
CA LEU A 61 -15.02 -12.95 -19.62
C LEU A 61 -16.17 -13.86 -20.03
N VAL A 62 -16.71 -14.64 -19.09
CA VAL A 62 -17.88 -15.50 -19.33
C VAL A 62 -19.10 -14.67 -19.71
N GLY A 63 -19.32 -13.53 -19.04
CA GLY A 63 -20.38 -12.56 -19.38
C GLY A 63 -20.25 -11.99 -20.79
N ALA A 64 -19.02 -11.65 -21.21
CA ALA A 64 -18.74 -11.13 -22.55
C ALA A 64 -18.92 -12.18 -23.66
N CYS A 65 -18.51 -13.43 -23.41
CA CYS A 65 -18.52 -14.51 -24.41
C CYS A 65 -19.92 -15.13 -24.60
N CYS A 66 -20.64 -15.41 -23.50
CA CYS A 66 -21.86 -16.22 -23.57
C CYS A 66 -23.17 -15.42 -23.67
N ARG A 67 -23.12 -14.07 -23.61
CA ARG A 67 -24.28 -13.15 -23.62
C ARG A 67 -25.39 -13.51 -22.62
N LEU A 68 -25.08 -14.28 -21.58
CA LEU A 68 -26.05 -14.64 -20.55
C LEU A 68 -26.36 -13.41 -19.71
N THR A 69 -27.59 -12.91 -19.82
CA THR A 69 -28.06 -11.70 -19.13
C THR A 69 -27.99 -11.84 -17.61
N PHE A 70 -28.18 -13.04 -17.07
CA PHE A 70 -28.05 -13.28 -15.63
C PHE A 70 -26.62 -13.06 -15.13
N PHE A 71 -25.62 -13.72 -15.72
CA PHE A 71 -24.21 -13.55 -15.34
C PHE A 71 -23.71 -12.12 -15.56
N SER A 72 -24.18 -11.47 -16.64
CA SER A 72 -23.87 -10.06 -16.89
C SER A 72 -24.46 -9.15 -15.81
N ALA A 73 -25.68 -9.43 -15.31
CA ALA A 73 -26.30 -8.66 -14.23
C ALA A 73 -25.58 -8.86 -12.89
N VAL A 74 -25.25 -10.11 -12.54
CA VAL A 74 -24.48 -10.43 -11.33
C VAL A 74 -23.11 -9.75 -11.36
N TYR A 75 -22.41 -9.81 -12.50
CA TYR A 75 -21.12 -9.13 -12.68
C TYR A 75 -21.23 -7.60 -12.48
N GLN A 76 -22.24 -6.95 -13.06
CA GLN A 76 -22.47 -5.51 -12.87
C GLN A 76 -22.78 -5.17 -11.41
N PHE A 77 -23.55 -6.01 -10.72
CA PHE A 77 -23.84 -5.83 -9.29
C PHE A 77 -22.57 -5.94 -8.43
N ILE A 78 -21.74 -6.95 -8.67
CA ILE A 78 -20.46 -7.12 -7.96
C ILE A 78 -19.53 -5.94 -8.23
N LEU A 79 -19.41 -5.49 -9.48
CA LEU A 79 -18.61 -4.31 -9.83
C LEU A 79 -19.10 -3.05 -9.11
N PHE A 80 -20.41 -2.85 -9.02
CA PHE A 80 -21.00 -1.72 -8.30
C PHE A 80 -20.63 -1.75 -6.81
N LEU A 81 -20.75 -2.90 -6.14
CA LEU A 81 -20.33 -3.06 -4.74
C LEU A 81 -18.83 -2.80 -4.56
N MET A 82 -17.99 -3.25 -5.50
CA MET A 82 -16.56 -3.00 -5.47
C MET A 82 -16.23 -1.50 -5.60
N ILE A 83 -16.92 -0.77 -6.48
CA ILE A 83 -16.78 0.68 -6.60
C ILE A 83 -17.14 1.37 -5.27
N LEU A 84 -18.27 1.00 -4.65
CA LEU A 84 -18.66 1.55 -3.35
C LEU A 84 -17.62 1.26 -2.26
N GLY A 85 -17.09 0.03 -2.23
CA GLY A 85 -16.02 -0.35 -1.31
C GLY A 85 -14.74 0.47 -1.50
N LEU A 86 -14.30 0.66 -2.75
CA LEU A 86 -13.11 1.46 -3.05
C LEU A 86 -13.33 2.96 -2.77
N CYS A 87 -14.54 3.49 -3.02
CA CYS A 87 -14.93 4.83 -2.58
C CYS A 87 -14.82 4.97 -1.06
N GLY A 88 -15.42 4.04 -0.30
CA GLY A 88 -15.33 4.03 1.17
C GLY A 88 -13.88 3.98 1.65
N PHE A 89 -13.07 3.12 1.03
CA PHE A 89 -11.64 3.01 1.32
C PHE A 89 -10.86 4.29 0.99
N THR A 90 -11.16 4.98 -0.12
CA THR A 90 -10.52 6.29 -0.41
C THR A 90 -10.81 7.29 0.69
N ILE A 91 -12.09 7.43 1.09
CA ILE A 91 -12.50 8.39 2.11
C ILE A 91 -11.80 8.07 3.43
N PHE A 92 -11.84 6.80 3.86
CA PHE A 92 -11.13 6.36 5.05
C PHE A 92 -9.63 6.65 4.98
N SER A 93 -8.98 6.33 3.86
CA SER A 93 -7.55 6.57 3.66
C SER A 93 -7.22 8.06 3.76
N PHE A 94 -8.03 8.95 3.18
CA PHE A 94 -7.86 10.39 3.28
C PHE A 94 -8.02 10.89 4.71
N VAL A 95 -9.04 10.41 5.43
CA VAL A 95 -9.29 10.77 6.84
C VAL A 95 -8.14 10.33 7.74
N VAL A 96 -7.61 9.13 7.52
CA VAL A 96 -6.51 8.58 8.33
C VAL A 96 -5.17 9.24 8.00
N THR A 97 -4.96 9.67 6.75
CA THR A 97 -3.70 10.24 6.26
C THR A 97 -3.61 11.76 6.48
N ASN A 98 -4.75 12.47 6.56
CA ASN A 98 -4.79 13.92 6.77
C ASN A 98 -5.36 14.25 8.15
N LYS A 99 -4.50 14.69 9.08
CA LYS A 99 -4.96 15.30 10.34
C LYS A 99 -5.37 16.76 10.16
N ASN A 100 -4.86 17.45 9.13
CA ASN A 100 -5.26 18.78 8.66
C ASN A 100 -4.74 18.99 7.22
N ALA A 101 -5.63 19.18 6.24
CA ALA A 101 -5.27 19.48 4.84
C ALA A 101 -4.91 20.96 4.60
N GLY A 102 -4.84 21.78 5.66
CA GLY A 102 -4.69 23.24 5.58
C GLY A 102 -3.27 23.80 5.68
N ASP A 103 -2.22 22.97 5.81
CA ASP A 103 -0.85 23.45 6.08
C ASP A 103 0.19 22.98 5.04
N LEU A 104 -0.28 22.66 3.83
CA LEU A 104 0.53 22.11 2.74
C LEU A 104 1.28 23.17 1.92
N ILE A 105 1.84 24.20 2.56
CA ILE A 105 2.99 24.95 1.99
C ILE A 105 3.94 25.36 3.13
N SER A 106 4.50 24.40 3.87
CA SER A 106 5.74 24.65 4.62
C SER A 106 6.85 23.73 4.16
N ARG A 107 7.47 24.24 3.09
CA ARG A 107 8.87 24.11 2.68
C ARG A 107 9.81 23.44 3.71
N LYS A 108 10.61 22.52 3.16
CA LYS A 108 12.05 22.34 3.44
C LYS A 108 12.44 21.76 4.81
N GLY A 109 13.02 20.56 4.75
CA GLY A 109 13.95 20.06 5.76
C GLY A 109 13.33 19.04 6.71
N TYR A 110 13.98 17.88 6.80
CA TYR A 110 13.70 16.83 7.78
C TYR A 110 13.97 17.32 9.22
N GLU A 111 13.13 18.21 9.75
CA GLU A 111 13.11 18.52 11.18
C GLU A 111 11.74 18.23 11.78
N ASN A 112 11.74 17.24 12.69
CA ASN A 112 10.83 17.11 13.81
C ASN A 112 9.34 16.86 13.49
N TYR A 113 9.03 15.81 12.70
CA TYR A 113 7.70 15.20 12.78
C TYR A 113 7.49 14.64 14.20
N ARG A 114 6.42 15.05 14.88
CA ARG A 114 6.04 14.48 16.18
C ARG A 114 4.98 13.39 15.95
N LEU A 115 4.91 12.40 16.84
CA LEU A 115 3.82 11.39 16.78
C LEU A 115 2.44 12.05 16.77
N GLY A 116 2.30 13.20 17.43
CA GLY A 116 1.08 14.01 17.51
C GLY A 116 0.48 14.43 16.16
N ASP A 117 1.27 14.45 15.08
CA ASP A 117 0.83 14.97 13.77
C ASP A 117 0.06 13.92 12.94
N TYR A 118 0.03 12.66 13.39
CA TYR A 118 -0.64 11.54 12.73
C TYR A 118 -2.02 11.25 13.35
N SER A 119 -2.97 10.71 12.58
CA SER A 119 -4.31 10.36 13.09
C SER A 119 -4.23 9.37 14.27
N HIS A 120 -5.20 9.43 15.18
CA HIS A 120 -5.22 8.56 16.37
C HIS A 120 -5.18 7.07 16.00
N TRP A 121 -5.83 6.72 14.88
CA TRP A 121 -5.78 5.37 14.33
C TRP A 121 -4.37 4.93 13.93
N LEU A 122 -3.60 5.81 13.27
CA LEU A 122 -2.22 5.53 12.87
C LEU A 122 -1.28 5.43 14.09
N GLN A 123 -1.45 6.33 15.06
CA GLN A 123 -0.69 6.31 16.31
C GLN A 123 -0.89 5.00 17.06
N SER A 124 -2.13 4.53 17.18
CA SER A 124 -2.48 3.28 17.88
C SER A 124 -1.75 2.05 17.33
N ARG A 125 -1.33 2.07 16.06
CA ARG A 125 -0.60 0.94 15.44
C ARG A 125 0.86 0.83 15.88
N VAL A 126 1.49 1.93 16.29
CA VAL A 126 2.90 1.96 16.73
C VAL A 126 3.05 2.12 18.24
N THR A 127 1.99 2.52 18.95
CA THR A 127 1.99 2.61 20.41
C THR A 127 1.65 1.28 21.08
N ASP A 128 0.90 0.41 20.42
CA ASP A 128 0.60 -0.94 20.91
C ASP A 128 1.85 -1.83 20.82
N ALA A 129 2.32 -2.31 21.98
CA ALA A 129 3.54 -3.09 22.10
C ALA A 129 3.51 -4.38 21.26
N SER A 130 2.38 -5.08 21.22
CA SER A 130 2.28 -6.35 20.47
C SER A 130 2.37 -6.15 18.96
N ASN A 131 1.84 -5.03 18.47
CA ASN A 131 1.90 -4.67 17.06
C ASN A 131 3.31 -4.15 16.71
N TRP A 132 3.92 -3.36 17.61
CA TRP A 132 5.26 -2.83 17.40
C TRP A 132 6.32 -3.93 17.31
N GLU A 133 6.25 -4.96 18.15
CA GLU A 133 7.21 -6.08 18.09
C GLU A 133 7.20 -6.80 16.73
N LYS A 134 6.03 -6.97 16.11
CA LYS A 134 5.92 -7.54 14.76
C LYS A 134 6.53 -6.63 13.70
N ILE A 135 6.28 -5.32 13.80
CA ILE A 135 6.82 -4.32 12.88
C ILE A 135 8.35 -4.25 13.01
N LYS A 136 8.87 -4.26 14.24
CA LYS A 136 10.29 -4.29 14.58
C LYS A 136 10.97 -5.54 14.05
N SER A 137 10.39 -6.71 14.30
CA SER A 137 10.88 -7.99 13.78
C SER A 137 10.97 -7.96 12.25
N CYS A 138 9.93 -7.47 11.56
CA CYS A 138 9.97 -7.28 10.10
C CYS A 138 11.09 -6.33 9.66
N MET A 139 11.27 -5.18 10.33
CA MET A 139 12.30 -4.22 9.95
C MET A 139 13.72 -4.78 10.11
N ASN A 140 13.96 -5.51 11.20
CA ASN A 140 15.25 -6.15 11.44
C ASN A 140 15.55 -7.22 10.38
N ASP A 141 14.57 -8.06 10.07
CA ASP A 141 14.66 -9.11 9.06
C ASP A 141 14.82 -8.57 7.63
N ALA A 142 14.12 -7.48 7.31
CA ALA A 142 14.28 -6.73 6.06
C ALA A 142 15.61 -5.98 5.96
N LYS A 143 16.44 -5.97 7.02
CA LYS A 143 17.78 -5.37 7.08
C LYS A 143 17.80 -3.91 6.58
N ILE A 144 16.79 -3.13 6.97
CA ILE A 144 16.57 -1.75 6.49
C ILE A 144 17.74 -0.79 6.73
N CYS A 145 18.58 -1.08 7.73
CA CYS A 145 19.76 -0.30 8.11
C CYS A 145 21.08 -0.90 7.58
N HIS A 146 21.07 -2.12 7.03
CA HIS A 146 22.28 -2.81 6.59
C HIS A 146 22.88 -2.20 5.32
N SER A 147 22.05 -1.62 4.44
CA SER A 147 22.54 -0.90 3.26
C SER A 147 23.34 0.34 3.65
N LEU A 148 22.95 1.04 4.73
CA LEU A 148 23.67 2.21 5.24
C LEU A 148 25.05 1.82 5.81
N GLY A 149 25.17 0.64 6.44
CA GLY A 149 26.43 0.19 7.05
C GLY A 149 27.55 -0.11 6.04
N LYS A 150 27.23 -0.28 4.75
CA LYS A 150 28.21 -0.59 3.68
C LYS A 150 28.77 0.65 2.98
N ASP A 151 28.18 1.83 3.18
CA ASP A 151 28.61 3.07 2.53
C ASP A 151 29.80 3.72 3.27
N VAL A 152 31.00 3.18 3.02
CA VAL A 152 32.30 3.63 3.58
C VAL A 152 32.85 4.86 2.81
N HIS A 153 32.02 5.86 2.51
CA HIS A 153 32.52 7.11 1.94
C HIS A 153 32.51 8.26 2.97
N PRO A 154 33.59 9.05 3.06
CA PRO A 154 33.76 10.10 4.08
C PRO A 154 32.80 11.28 3.92
N VAL A 155 31.87 11.20 2.96
CA VAL A 155 30.82 12.18 2.70
C VAL A 155 29.42 11.57 2.86
N ALA A 156 29.28 10.59 3.75
CA ALA A 156 27.98 10.02 4.12
C ALA A 156 26.99 11.12 4.54
N ALA A 157 27.46 12.20 5.17
CA ALA A 157 26.66 13.37 5.54
C ALA A 157 25.98 14.10 4.36
N LEU A 158 26.53 14.06 3.13
CA LEU A 158 25.89 14.63 1.94
C LEU A 158 24.94 13.63 1.24
N PHE A 159 25.19 12.32 1.36
CA PHE A 159 24.23 11.28 0.93
C PHE A 159 23.00 11.23 1.86
N PHE A 160 23.20 11.38 3.17
CA PHE A 160 22.12 11.49 4.16
C PHE A 160 21.25 12.74 3.98
N LYS A 161 21.72 13.70 3.18
CA LYS A 161 21.02 14.92 2.78
C LYS A 161 20.06 14.70 1.60
N LYS A 162 20.10 13.55 0.93
CA LYS A 162 19.20 13.18 -0.18
C LYS A 162 18.31 12.00 0.22
N ASN A 163 17.07 12.31 0.61
CA ASN A 163 15.90 11.41 0.63
C ASN A 163 16.10 10.01 1.27
N LEU A 164 16.60 9.94 2.51
CA LEU A 164 16.44 8.69 3.27
C LEU A 164 14.97 8.46 3.57
N ALA A 165 14.54 7.19 3.49
CA ALA A 165 13.22 6.81 3.95
C ALA A 165 13.07 7.22 5.42
N ALA A 166 11.90 7.74 5.81
CA ALA A 166 11.67 8.25 7.17
C ALA A 166 12.06 7.23 8.26
N VAL A 167 11.81 5.95 8.00
CA VAL A 167 12.24 4.81 8.83
C VAL A 167 13.76 4.75 9.00
N GLN A 168 14.53 4.89 7.93
CA GLN A 168 16.00 4.84 8.03
C GLN A 168 16.54 5.99 8.86
N SER A 169 15.95 7.18 8.73
CA SER A 169 16.34 8.34 9.53
C SER A 169 15.91 8.28 10.99
N GLY A 170 14.86 7.52 11.32
CA GLY A 170 14.35 7.39 12.69
C GLY A 170 14.95 6.20 13.46
N CYS A 171 15.30 5.11 12.75
CA CYS A 171 15.73 3.85 13.38
C CYS A 171 17.23 3.59 13.27
N CYS A 172 17.89 4.07 12.21
CA CYS A 172 19.30 3.74 11.90
C CYS A 172 20.31 4.82 12.34
N LYS A 173 19.86 5.95 12.88
CA LYS A 173 20.72 7.01 13.44
C LYS A 173 20.16 7.49 14.78
N PRO A 174 21.02 7.92 15.72
CA PRO A 174 20.56 8.56 16.93
C PRO A 174 19.94 9.93 16.61
N PRO A 175 19.00 10.41 17.43
CA PRO A 175 18.45 11.74 17.28
C PRO A 175 19.52 12.83 17.39
N ALA A 176 19.42 13.87 16.55
CA ALA A 176 20.43 14.93 16.50
C ALA A 176 20.59 15.69 17.82
N TYR A 177 19.49 15.86 18.57
CA TYR A 177 19.47 16.52 19.87
C TYR A 177 20.24 15.75 20.97
N CYS A 178 20.55 14.47 20.76
CA CYS A 178 21.33 13.69 21.71
C CYS A 178 22.83 14.05 21.70
N GLY A 179 23.31 14.77 20.67
CA GLY A 179 24.69 15.24 20.57
C GLY A 179 25.73 14.16 20.24
N PHE A 180 25.30 13.02 19.70
CA PHE A 180 26.19 11.93 19.32
C PHE A 180 27.05 12.33 18.11
N THR A 181 28.30 11.86 18.09
CA THR A 181 29.24 12.10 16.98
C THR A 181 29.36 10.87 16.11
N ALA A 182 29.21 11.04 14.79
CA ALA A 182 29.30 9.93 13.84
C ALA A 182 30.75 9.43 13.77
N VAL A 183 30.95 8.14 14.01
CA VAL A 183 32.23 7.45 13.78
C VAL A 183 32.17 6.67 12.47
N ASN A 184 31.03 6.03 12.21
CA ASN A 184 30.70 5.35 10.96
C ASN A 184 29.20 5.51 10.65
N ALA A 185 28.70 4.97 9.53
CA ALA A 185 27.31 5.17 9.09
C ALA A 185 26.24 4.78 10.13
N THR A 186 26.46 3.71 10.90
CA THR A 186 25.57 3.26 11.99
C THR A 186 26.25 3.21 13.36
N SER A 187 27.49 3.70 13.47
CA SER A 187 28.26 3.70 14.72
C SER A 187 28.49 5.12 15.21
N TRP A 188 28.02 5.39 16.41
CA TRP A 188 27.98 6.74 16.98
C TRP A 188 28.60 6.74 18.37
N LYS A 189 29.42 7.77 18.63
CA LYS A 189 30.09 7.97 19.92
C LYS A 189 29.30 8.95 20.77
N ALA A 190 28.92 8.49 21.96
CA ALA A 190 28.19 9.29 22.94
C ALA A 190 29.08 10.43 23.52
N PRO A 191 28.49 11.56 23.93
CA PRO A 191 29.23 12.62 24.60
C PRO A 191 29.77 12.16 25.96
N LYS A 192 30.97 12.62 26.33
CA LYS A 192 31.65 12.24 27.59
C LYS A 192 30.86 12.58 28.86
N ARG A 193 29.93 13.54 28.80
CA ARG A 193 29.12 14.03 29.93
C ARG A 193 27.70 13.44 29.97
N GLY A 194 27.44 12.40 29.18
CA GLY A 194 26.08 11.89 28.96
C GLY A 194 25.38 12.61 27.80
N PRO A 195 24.18 12.16 27.41
CA PRO A 195 23.43 12.73 26.29
C PRO A 195 23.11 14.21 26.50
N ALA A 196 23.18 14.99 25.42
CA ALA A 196 23.00 16.45 25.48
C ALA A 196 21.56 16.88 25.81
N ALA A 197 20.59 15.98 25.64
CA ALA A 197 19.19 16.17 26.00
C ALA A 197 18.74 15.08 26.99
N PRO A 198 17.88 15.40 27.95
CA PRO A 198 17.31 14.44 28.89
C PRO A 198 16.14 13.65 28.25
N ASP A 199 16.35 13.14 27.04
CA ASP A 199 15.34 12.38 26.30
C ASP A 199 15.57 10.87 26.44
N PRO A 200 14.52 10.05 26.67
CA PRO A 200 14.65 8.60 26.76
C PRO A 200 15.24 7.96 25.50
N ASP A 201 15.01 8.49 24.31
CA ASP A 201 15.56 7.95 23.06
C ASP A 201 17.10 8.00 23.05
N CYS A 202 17.70 9.00 23.71
CA CYS A 202 19.15 9.11 23.82
C CYS A 202 19.79 8.02 24.71
N LYS A 203 19.00 7.41 25.61
CA LYS A 203 19.43 6.28 26.46
C LYS A 203 19.16 4.93 25.80
N THR A 204 18.18 4.87 24.91
CA THR A 204 17.75 3.65 24.21
C THR A 204 18.63 3.31 23.00
N TRP A 205 19.37 4.28 22.44
CA TRP A 205 20.27 4.04 21.30
C TRP A 205 21.33 2.96 21.59
N SER A 206 21.46 1.99 20.67
CA SER A 206 22.54 1.00 20.64
C SER A 206 23.32 1.03 19.31
N ASN A 207 24.62 0.71 19.35
CA ASN A 207 25.43 0.50 18.13
C ASN A 207 25.35 -0.95 17.61
N GLU A 208 24.67 -1.85 18.32
CA GLU A 208 24.41 -3.23 17.87
C GLU A 208 23.40 -3.20 16.71
N GLN A 209 23.73 -3.84 15.57
CA GLN A 209 22.96 -3.74 14.32
C GLN A 209 21.55 -4.35 14.39
N ASP A 210 21.33 -5.24 15.34
CA ASP A 210 20.06 -5.91 15.64
C ASP A 210 19.17 -5.14 16.63
N ARG A 211 19.72 -4.17 17.37
CA ARG A 211 18.98 -3.34 18.34
C ARG A 211 18.80 -1.89 17.92
N LEU A 212 19.86 -1.23 17.41
CA LEU A 212 19.88 0.16 16.94
C LEU A 212 18.98 1.10 17.76
N CYS A 213 18.17 1.96 17.13
CA CYS A 213 17.13 2.76 17.78
C CYS A 213 15.73 2.17 17.56
N TYR A 214 15.59 0.85 17.41
CA TYR A 214 14.28 0.25 17.09
C TYR A 214 13.22 0.47 18.18
N ASP A 215 13.62 0.70 19.42
CA ASP A 215 12.70 1.00 20.53
C ASP A 215 12.50 2.50 20.77
N CYS A 216 13.18 3.35 20.01
CA CYS A 216 13.08 4.80 20.13
C CYS A 216 11.75 5.33 19.58
N THR A 217 11.27 6.40 20.20
CA THR A 217 10.13 7.18 19.74
C THR A 217 10.40 7.74 18.34
N ALA A 218 11.63 8.16 18.06
CA ALA A 218 12.10 8.58 16.74
C ALA A 218 11.91 7.51 15.65
N CYS A 219 12.14 6.22 15.98
CA CYS A 219 11.93 5.12 15.04
C CYS A 219 10.43 4.88 14.78
N LYS A 220 9.59 4.96 15.81
CA LYS A 220 8.12 4.89 15.65
C LYS A 220 7.59 6.02 14.78
N VAL A 221 8.08 7.24 14.95
CA VAL A 221 7.78 8.38 14.06
C VAL A 221 8.25 8.09 12.63
N GLY A 222 9.47 7.59 12.46
CA GLY A 222 10.02 7.21 11.16
C GLY A 222 9.15 6.18 10.44
N ALA A 223 8.70 5.15 11.17
CA ALA A 223 7.76 4.13 10.70
C ALA A 223 6.43 4.72 10.24
N LEU A 224 5.83 5.62 11.04
CA LEU A 224 4.60 6.32 10.65
C LEU A 224 4.78 7.18 9.39
N GLY A 225 5.93 7.85 9.25
CA GLY A 225 6.24 8.65 8.06
C GLY A 225 6.37 7.80 6.79
N SER A 226 7.05 6.65 6.89
CA SER A 226 7.15 5.71 5.76
C SER A 226 5.79 5.11 5.41
N LEU A 227 5.01 4.72 6.43
CA LEU A 227 3.65 4.22 6.28
C LEU A 227 2.78 5.26 5.57
N ARG A 228 2.79 6.52 6.01
CA ARG A 228 2.07 7.62 5.36
C ARG A 228 2.44 7.76 3.87
N SER A 229 3.73 7.72 3.56
CA SER A 229 4.21 7.79 2.16
C SER A 229 3.69 6.62 1.32
N GLN A 230 3.72 5.40 1.86
CA GLN A 230 3.17 4.21 1.18
C GLN A 230 1.66 4.30 1.01
N TRP A 231 0.92 4.76 2.03
CA TRP A 231 -0.53 4.97 1.96
C TRP A 231 -0.91 6.00 0.91
N LEU A 232 -0.14 7.08 0.74
CA LEU A 232 -0.37 8.05 -0.34
C LEU A 232 -0.18 7.43 -1.74
N LYS A 233 0.82 6.56 -1.91
CA LYS A 233 1.02 5.82 -3.17
C LYS A 233 -0.13 4.84 -3.43
N ILE A 234 -0.56 4.11 -2.41
CA ILE A 234 -1.71 3.19 -2.49
C ILE A 234 -2.98 3.98 -2.81
N ALA A 235 -3.21 5.14 -2.18
CA ALA A 235 -4.36 5.98 -2.46
C ALA A 235 -4.37 6.47 -3.92
N MET A 236 -3.21 6.87 -4.46
CA MET A 236 -3.07 7.25 -5.87
C MET A 236 -3.41 6.08 -6.81
N LEU A 237 -2.87 4.88 -6.54
CA LEU A 237 -3.21 3.68 -7.29
C LEU A 237 -4.70 3.33 -7.18
N ASN A 238 -5.28 3.50 -5.99
CA ASN A 238 -6.70 3.24 -5.74
C ASN A 238 -7.61 4.19 -6.54
N VAL A 239 -7.27 5.47 -6.64
CA VAL A 239 -7.98 6.45 -7.47
C VAL A 239 -7.91 6.06 -8.95
N ALA A 240 -6.74 5.64 -9.44
CA ALA A 240 -6.58 5.17 -10.82
C ALA A 240 -7.41 3.91 -11.10
N ALA A 241 -7.41 2.94 -10.17
CA ALA A 241 -8.23 1.73 -10.27
C ALA A 241 -9.73 2.05 -10.27
N LEU A 242 -10.17 2.98 -9.41
CA LEU A 242 -11.56 3.42 -9.33
C LEU A 242 -12.02 4.06 -10.64
N ALA A 243 -11.20 4.91 -11.27
CA ALA A 243 -11.49 5.49 -12.57
C ALA A 243 -11.66 4.41 -13.66
N LEU A 244 -10.74 3.44 -13.70
CA LEU A 244 -10.79 2.31 -14.64
C LEU A 244 -12.06 1.45 -14.43
N LEU A 245 -12.44 1.19 -13.18
CA LEU A 245 -13.65 0.42 -12.87
C LEU A 245 -14.93 1.15 -13.25
N ILE A 246 -14.99 2.48 -13.10
CA ILE A 246 -16.12 3.29 -13.56
C ILE A 246 -16.27 3.19 -15.09
N VAL A 247 -15.17 3.21 -15.84
CA VAL A 247 -15.19 3.02 -17.30
C VAL A 247 -15.71 1.62 -17.66
N ILE A 248 -15.18 0.57 -17.02
CA ILE A 248 -15.64 -0.82 -17.24
C ILE A 248 -17.12 -0.96 -16.90
N TYR A 249 -17.57 -0.40 -15.77
CA TYR A 249 -18.97 -0.44 -15.34
C TYR A 249 -19.87 0.28 -16.34
N SER A 250 -19.47 1.45 -16.83
CA SER A 250 -20.22 2.22 -17.84
C SER A 250 -20.36 1.43 -19.15
N CYS A 251 -19.25 0.86 -19.65
CA CYS A 251 -19.28 0.02 -20.86
C CYS A 251 -20.10 -1.27 -20.64
N GLY A 252 -19.98 -1.89 -19.47
CA GLY A 252 -20.72 -3.09 -19.11
C GLY A 252 -22.22 -2.85 -18.98
N CYS A 253 -22.64 -1.71 -18.43
CA CYS A 253 -24.04 -1.27 -18.42
C CYS A 253 -24.58 -1.07 -19.84
N CYS A 254 -23.81 -0.44 -20.73
CA CYS A 254 -24.17 -0.30 -22.14
C CYS A 254 -24.32 -1.66 -22.84
N ALA A 255 -23.36 -2.57 -22.63
CA ALA A 255 -23.39 -3.93 -23.15
C ALA A 255 -24.60 -4.74 -22.62
N TYR A 256 -24.89 -4.61 -21.32
CA TYR A 256 -26.01 -5.29 -20.67
C TYR A 256 -27.36 -4.80 -21.20
N ARG A 257 -27.58 -3.48 -21.24
CA ARG A 257 -28.79 -2.86 -21.82
C ARG A 257 -29.02 -3.37 -23.23
N ASN A 258 -27.94 -3.38 -24.01
CA ASN A 258 -28.02 -3.80 -25.38
C ASN A 258 -28.36 -5.30 -25.55
N ASN A 259 -27.72 -6.19 -24.79
CA ASN A 259 -28.03 -7.62 -24.82
C ASN A 259 -29.49 -7.89 -24.39
N ARG A 260 -30.02 -7.10 -23.45
CA ARG A 260 -31.42 -7.17 -23.02
C ARG A 260 -32.38 -6.77 -24.15
N GLU A 261 -32.07 -5.73 -24.91
CA GLU A 261 -32.85 -5.33 -26.09
C GLU A 261 -32.82 -6.40 -27.17
N ASP A 262 -31.64 -6.93 -27.53
CA ASP A 262 -31.50 -8.01 -28.52
C ASP A 262 -32.32 -9.26 -28.12
N ASN A 263 -32.33 -9.64 -26.84
CA ASN A 263 -33.12 -10.77 -26.34
C ASN A 263 -34.63 -10.49 -26.38
N ARG A 264 -35.07 -9.26 -26.11
CA ARG A 264 -36.48 -8.85 -26.29
C ARG A 264 -36.91 -8.93 -27.75
N TYR A 265 -36.10 -8.45 -28.69
CA TYR A 265 -36.39 -8.53 -30.13
C TYR A 265 -36.50 -9.97 -30.63
N LYS A 266 -35.64 -10.88 -30.16
CA LYS A 266 -35.76 -12.31 -30.47
C LYS A 266 -37.05 -12.93 -29.93
N GLY A 267 -37.47 -12.55 -28.73
CA GLY A 267 -38.74 -12.99 -28.15
C GLY A 267 -39.96 -12.55 -28.98
N TYR A 268 -39.94 -11.31 -29.49
CA TYR A 268 -41.01 -10.81 -30.37
C TYR A 268 -41.09 -11.53 -31.72
N LYS A 269 -39.95 -11.91 -32.32
CA LYS A 269 -39.94 -12.71 -33.57
C LYS A 269 -40.37 -14.17 -33.37
N GLY A 270 -40.45 -14.64 -32.12
CA GLY A 270 -40.85 -16.02 -31.78
C GLY A 270 -42.36 -16.25 -31.68
N HIS A 271 -43.19 -15.21 -31.85
CA HIS A 271 -44.64 -15.35 -32.04
C HIS A 271 -44.97 -15.18 -33.52
N PRO A 272 -44.93 -16.25 -34.34
CA PRO A 272 -45.69 -16.23 -35.57
C PRO A 272 -47.18 -16.13 -35.18
N TYR A 273 -47.88 -15.22 -35.83
CA TYR A 273 -49.31 -15.04 -35.70
C TYR A 273 -50.02 -16.40 -35.82
N ARG A 274 -50.92 -16.64 -34.86
CA ARG A 274 -51.86 -17.76 -34.83
C ARG A 274 -52.82 -17.68 -36.01
#